data_AF-A0A7K0VIE4-F1
#
_entry.id   AF-A0A7K0VIE4-F1
#
_cell.length_a   1.000
_cell.length_b   1.000
_cell.length_c   1.000
_cell.angle_alpha   90.00
_cell.angle_beta   90.00
_cell.angle_gamma   90.00
#
_symmetry.space_group_name_H-M   'P 1'
#
loop_
_entity.id
_entity.type
_entity.pdbx_description
1 polymer ?
#
loop_
_entity_poly.entity_id
_entity_poly.type
_entity_poly.pdbx_seq_one_letter_code
_entity_poly.pdbx_strand_id
1 'polypeptide(L)'
;MKTWLRLLGVTAVVAMTIGAQPAQATVPPAADGPTATVLHADWSLGEKMTVRGSGWPTGKVSVQICGNNAVNGTADCDGPGTRSFGIGSNGAFAGRVVVGPPPAPCPCVV
;
A
#
# COMPACT_ATOMS: atom_id res chain seq x y z
N MET A 1 26.87 -69.31 -29.40
CA MET A 1 28.11 -68.54 -29.22
C MET A 1 27.87 -67.12 -29.73
N LYS A 2 28.34 -66.08 -29.01
CA LYS A 2 28.24 -64.64 -29.31
C LYS A 2 26.99 -63.86 -28.84
N THR A 3 26.82 -63.88 -27.52
CA THR A 3 26.95 -62.71 -26.63
C THR A 3 26.93 -61.28 -27.24
N TRP A 4 26.15 -60.40 -26.60
CA TRP A 4 26.37 -58.95 -26.32
C TRP A 4 25.38 -57.98 -27.00
N LEU A 5 24.43 -57.44 -26.22
CA LEU A 5 24.56 -56.21 -25.43
C LEU A 5 24.20 -54.99 -26.28
N ARG A 6 22.94 -54.54 -26.22
CA ARG A 6 22.56 -53.12 -26.37
C ARG A 6 21.34 -52.81 -25.49
N LEU A 7 21.63 -52.46 -24.23
CA LEU A 7 20.86 -51.49 -23.46
C LEU A 7 20.80 -50.18 -24.26
N LEU A 8 19.61 -49.62 -24.46
CA LEU A 8 19.31 -48.23 -24.88
C LEU A 8 17.78 -48.15 -25.01
N GLY A 9 17.00 -47.34 -24.30
CA GLY A 9 17.20 -46.38 -23.24
C GLY A 9 15.79 -45.93 -22.85
N VAL A 10 15.41 -46.06 -21.58
CA VAL A 10 14.11 -45.56 -21.11
C VAL A 10 14.31 -44.09 -20.76
N THR A 11 13.99 -43.20 -21.70
CA THR A 11 14.01 -41.76 -21.48
C THR A 11 12.79 -41.36 -20.66
N ALA A 12 12.93 -41.35 -19.34
CA ALA A 12 11.92 -40.79 -18.45
C ALA A 12 11.91 -39.26 -18.61
N VAL A 13 10.86 -38.74 -19.28
CA VAL A 13 10.60 -37.31 -19.36
C VAL A 13 10.06 -36.86 -18.00
N VAL A 14 10.93 -36.28 -17.17
CA VAL A 14 10.53 -35.61 -15.92
C VAL A 14 9.85 -34.29 -16.30
N ALA A 15 8.51 -34.28 -16.25
CA ALA A 15 7.71 -33.08 -16.43
C ALA A 15 7.90 -32.17 -15.22
N MET A 16 8.70 -31.12 -15.38
CA MET A 16 8.94 -30.09 -14.37
C MET A 16 7.77 -29.09 -14.39
N THR A 17 6.72 -29.39 -13.63
CA THR A 17 5.60 -28.46 -13.43
C THR A 17 6.04 -27.33 -12.51
N ILE A 18 6.36 -26.18 -13.09
CA ILE A 18 6.60 -24.93 -12.35
C ILE A 18 5.23 -24.48 -11.81
N GLY A 19 4.95 -24.83 -10.55
CA GLY A 19 3.82 -24.28 -9.83
C GLY A 19 4.08 -22.81 -9.56
N ALA A 20 3.37 -21.93 -10.25
CA ALA A 20 3.32 -20.50 -9.92
C ALA A 20 2.62 -20.35 -8.55
N GLN A 21 3.42 -20.33 -7.48
CA GLN A 21 2.92 -20.00 -6.15
C GLN A 21 2.58 -18.52 -6.13
N PRO A 22 1.38 -18.11 -5.66
CA PRO A 22 1.04 -16.71 -5.54
C PRO A 22 2.02 -16.07 -4.54
N ALA A 23 2.78 -15.08 -5.02
CA ALA A 23 3.64 -14.27 -4.16
C ALA A 23 2.75 -13.57 -3.13
N GLN A 24 2.78 -14.07 -1.90
CA GLN A 24 2.16 -13.38 -0.77
C GLN A 24 2.93 -12.07 -0.60
N ALA A 25 2.26 -10.94 -0.84
CA ALA A 25 2.83 -9.63 -0.59
C ALA A 25 3.21 -9.54 0.89
N THR A 26 4.50 -9.62 1.19
CA THR A 26 5.04 -9.37 2.52
C THR A 26 4.81 -7.92 2.87
N VAL A 27 3.92 -7.67 3.83
CA VAL A 27 3.74 -6.33 4.42
C VAL A 27 5.04 -6.00 5.18
N PRO A 28 5.73 -4.88 4.86
CA PRO A 28 6.92 -4.47 5.60
C PRO A 28 6.60 -4.30 7.09
N PRO A 29 7.55 -4.62 8.00
CA PRO A 29 7.38 -4.30 9.41
C PRO A 29 7.10 -2.81 9.57
N ALA A 30 6.13 -2.47 10.44
CA ALA A 30 5.82 -1.09 10.75
C ALA A 30 7.09 -0.37 11.22
N ALA A 31 7.49 0.69 10.51
CA ALA A 31 8.63 1.50 10.91
C ALA A 31 8.37 2.10 12.30
N ASP A 32 9.40 2.25 13.13
CA ASP A 32 9.36 2.80 14.50
C ASP A 32 8.98 4.31 14.58
N GLY A 33 8.22 4.82 13.60
CA GLY A 33 7.84 6.22 13.47
C GLY A 33 6.32 6.45 13.44
N PRO A 34 5.90 7.71 13.22
CA PRO A 34 4.49 8.04 13.09
C PRO A 34 3.85 7.29 11.93
N THR A 35 2.69 6.72 12.16
CA THR A 35 1.92 5.98 11.15
C THR A 35 0.57 6.64 10.92
N ALA A 36 0.02 6.46 9.72
CA ALA A 36 -1.34 6.84 9.37
C ALA A 36 -1.97 5.71 8.54
N THR A 37 -3.26 5.46 8.77
CA THR A 37 -4.03 4.42 8.09
C THR A 37 -5.42 4.94 7.75
N VAL A 38 -5.98 4.40 6.68
CA VAL A 38 -7.37 4.58 6.27
C VAL A 38 -8.14 3.28 6.51
N LEU A 39 -9.45 3.37 6.73
CA LEU A 39 -10.26 2.19 7.08
C LEU A 39 -10.27 1.12 5.97
N HIS A 40 -10.30 1.55 4.71
CA HIS A 40 -10.25 0.71 3.52
C HIS A 40 -9.66 1.54 2.36
N ALA A 41 -9.31 0.89 1.25
CA ALA A 41 -8.57 1.52 0.14
C ALA A 41 -9.47 2.29 -0.85
N ASP A 42 -10.68 1.79 -1.11
CA ASP A 42 -11.55 2.31 -2.16
C ASP A 42 -12.59 3.28 -1.62
N TRP A 43 -12.52 4.55 -2.03
CA TRP A 43 -13.47 5.58 -1.62
C TRP A 43 -14.06 6.31 -2.83
N SER A 44 -15.31 6.75 -2.71
CA SER A 44 -15.93 7.59 -3.73
C SER A 44 -15.67 9.07 -3.47
N LEU A 45 -15.62 9.89 -4.52
CA LEU A 45 -15.57 11.36 -4.38
C LEU A 45 -16.76 11.85 -3.54
N GLY A 46 -16.49 12.76 -2.61
CA GLY A 46 -17.47 13.31 -1.65
C GLY A 46 -17.69 12.46 -0.40
N GLU A 47 -17.17 11.22 -0.36
CA GLU A 47 -17.27 10.37 0.82
C GLU A 47 -16.39 10.87 1.97
N LYS A 48 -16.71 10.50 3.21
CA LYS A 48 -15.93 10.86 4.40
C LYS A 48 -15.00 9.73 4.82
N MET A 49 -13.77 9.79 4.33
CA MET A 49 -12.70 8.86 4.70
C MET A 49 -12.24 9.08 6.13
N THR A 50 -12.20 8.00 6.91
CA THR A 50 -11.65 8.04 8.27
C THR A 50 -10.16 7.76 8.22
N VAL A 51 -9.37 8.68 8.76
CA VAL A 51 -7.91 8.57 8.90
C VAL A 51 -7.58 8.42 10.37
N ARG A 52 -6.70 7.48 10.70
CA ARG A 52 -6.18 7.24 12.05
C ARG A 52 -4.67 7.28 12.02
N GLY A 53 -4.06 7.99 12.96
CA GLY A 53 -2.62 7.96 13.14
C GLY A 53 -2.21 7.66 14.58
N SER A 54 -0.98 7.17 14.71
CA SER A 54 -0.35 6.80 15.98
C SER A 54 1.15 7.10 15.96
N GLY A 55 1.75 7.29 17.13
CA GLY A 55 3.19 7.57 17.25
C GLY A 55 3.59 9.00 16.88
N TRP A 56 2.64 9.93 16.79
CA TRP A 56 2.91 11.32 16.42
C TRP A 56 3.29 12.17 17.65
N PRO A 57 4.18 13.17 17.51
CA PRO A 57 4.40 14.17 18.56
C PRO A 57 3.13 14.97 18.87
N THR A 58 2.94 15.41 20.12
CA THR A 58 1.79 16.27 20.47
C THR A 58 1.79 17.57 19.66
N GLY A 59 0.62 17.97 19.15
CA GLY A 59 0.50 19.15 18.30
C GLY A 59 -0.66 19.05 17.32
N LYS A 60 -0.41 19.39 16.07
CA LYS A 60 -1.38 19.28 14.97
C LYS A 60 -0.76 18.55 13.78
N VAL A 61 -1.57 17.78 13.08
CA VAL A 61 -1.25 17.16 11.79
C VAL A 61 -2.20 17.71 10.74
N SER A 62 -1.70 17.92 9.52
CA SER A 62 -2.52 18.23 8.35
C SER A 62 -2.59 17.01 7.44
N VAL A 63 -3.80 16.66 7.04
CA VAL A 63 -4.10 15.50 6.20
C VAL A 63 -4.71 15.99 4.90
N GLN A 64 -4.21 15.47 3.79
CA GLN A 64 -4.56 15.85 2.42
C GLN A 64 -4.70 14.59 1.57
N ILE A 65 -5.45 14.68 0.47
CA ILE A 65 -5.46 13.63 -0.54
C ILE A 65 -4.61 14.11 -1.70
N CYS A 66 -3.67 13.29 -2.16
CA CYS A 66 -2.76 13.63 -3.23
C CYS A 66 -2.86 12.64 -4.37
N GLY A 67 -2.73 13.12 -5.60
CA GLY A 67 -2.57 12.30 -6.79
C GLY A 67 -1.11 11.95 -7.03
N ASN A 68 -0.81 11.23 -8.11
CA ASN A 68 0.56 10.94 -8.56
C ASN A 68 1.48 10.40 -7.43
N ASN A 69 0.93 9.63 -6.47
CA ASN A 69 1.65 9.18 -5.27
C ASN A 69 2.35 10.30 -4.46
N ALA A 70 1.89 11.55 -4.56
CA ALA A 70 2.51 12.73 -3.95
C ALA A 70 3.98 12.97 -4.36
N VAL A 71 4.40 12.53 -5.54
CA VAL A 71 5.80 12.65 -6.02
C VAL A 71 6.27 14.11 -6.07
N ASN A 72 5.38 15.05 -6.42
CA ASN A 72 5.70 16.49 -6.44
C ASN A 72 5.36 17.20 -5.11
N GLY A 73 5.15 16.44 -4.04
CA GLY A 73 4.76 16.97 -2.73
C GLY A 73 3.39 17.65 -2.77
N THR A 74 3.27 18.80 -2.09
CA THR A 74 1.98 19.50 -1.92
C THR A 74 1.35 19.99 -3.23
N ALA A 75 2.12 20.08 -4.33
CA ALA A 75 1.59 20.43 -5.64
C ALA A 75 0.63 19.36 -6.19
N ASP A 76 0.77 18.10 -5.74
CA ASP A 76 -0.10 17.00 -6.14
C ASP A 76 -1.32 16.85 -5.21
N CYS A 77 -1.48 17.71 -4.20
CA CYS A 77 -2.45 17.53 -3.12
C CYS A 77 -3.65 18.48 -3.20
N ASP A 78 -4.82 17.98 -2.80
CA ASP A 78 -6.05 18.75 -2.65
C ASP A 78 -5.93 19.72 -1.46
N GLY A 79 -5.37 20.90 -1.73
CA GLY A 79 -5.27 22.01 -0.79
C GLY A 79 -6.61 22.39 -0.17
N PRO A 80 -7.69 22.67 -0.95
CA PRO A 80 -9.03 22.93 -0.43
C PRO A 80 -9.59 21.81 0.47
N GLY A 81 -9.25 20.55 0.18
CA GLY A 81 -9.61 19.38 0.96
C GLY A 81 -8.85 19.19 2.27
N THR A 82 -7.78 19.96 2.51
CA THR A 82 -6.93 19.82 3.71
C THR A 82 -7.74 19.85 5.00
N ARG A 83 -7.45 18.94 5.92
CA ARG A 83 -7.99 18.95 7.29
C ARG A 83 -6.87 18.86 8.30
N SER A 84 -6.96 19.65 9.36
CA SER A 84 -6.02 19.58 10.48
C SER A 84 -6.66 18.93 11.70
N PHE A 85 -5.95 17.97 12.30
CA PHE A 85 -6.38 17.28 13.51
C PHE A 85 -5.41 17.58 14.66
N GLY A 86 -5.96 17.67 15.87
CA GLY A 86 -5.15 17.70 17.08
C GLY A 86 -4.62 16.31 17.39
N ILE A 87 -3.36 16.23 17.79
CA ILE A 87 -2.72 14.98 18.22
C ILE A 87 -2.86 14.92 19.74
N GLY A 88 -3.46 13.83 20.23
CA GLY A 88 -3.65 13.59 21.66
C GLY A 88 -2.31 13.42 22.39
N SER A 89 -2.34 13.49 23.73
CA SER A 89 -1.16 13.25 24.58
C SER A 89 -0.56 11.84 24.43
N ASN A 90 -1.34 10.89 23.91
CA ASN A 90 -0.90 9.53 23.57
C ASN A 90 -0.31 9.42 22.14
N GLY A 91 -0.12 10.54 21.44
CA GLY A 91 0.41 10.58 20.07
C GLY A 91 -0.56 10.04 19.01
N ALA A 92 -1.84 9.91 19.32
CA ALA A 92 -2.85 9.44 18.39
C ALA A 92 -3.72 10.59 17.86
N PHE A 93 -4.20 10.45 16.63
CA PHE A 93 -5.27 11.28 16.08
C PHE A 93 -6.25 10.42 15.30
N ALA A 94 -7.50 10.86 15.20
CA ALA A 94 -8.50 10.29 14.32
C ALA A 94 -9.39 11.39 13.78
N GLY A 95 -9.77 11.28 12.51
CA GLY A 95 -10.50 12.33 11.84
C GLY A 95 -11.18 11.86 10.56
N ARG A 96 -12.06 12.70 10.04
CA ARG A 96 -12.72 12.48 8.75
C ARG A 96 -12.27 13.52 7.74
N VAL A 97 -11.85 13.06 6.56
CA VAL A 97 -11.48 13.89 5.40
C VAL A 97 -12.50 13.61 4.30
N VAL A 98 -12.98 14.66 3.64
CA VAL A 98 -13.86 14.49 2.48
C VAL A 98 -13.00 14.15 1.27
N VAL A 99 -13.36 13.12 0.52
CA VAL A 99 -12.60 12.68 -0.65
C VAL A 99 -12.80 13.67 -1.80
N GLY A 100 -11.82 14.54 -2.03
CA GLY A 100 -11.80 15.50 -3.14
C GLY A 100 -10.83 15.08 -4.25
N PRO A 101 -10.97 15.62 -5.47
CA PRO A 101 -10.04 15.36 -6.55
C PRO A 101 -8.72 16.15 -6.33
N PRO A 102 -7.57 15.47 -6.30
CA PRO A 102 -6.28 16.16 -6.34
C PRO A 102 -6.00 16.79 -7.71
N PRO A 103 -5.03 17.74 -7.81
CA PRO A 103 -4.62 18.35 -9.08
C PRO A 103 -4.06 17.34 -10.10
N ALA A 104 -3.33 16.33 -9.63
CA ALA A 104 -2.77 15.27 -10.45
C ALA A 104 -3.69 14.02 -10.44
N PRO A 105 -3.77 13.23 -11.53
CA PRO A 105 -4.55 11.99 -11.53
C PRO A 105 -4.00 10.96 -10.54
N CYS A 106 -4.87 10.06 -10.06
CA CYS A 106 -4.46 8.94 -9.23
C CYS A 106 -3.46 8.02 -9.99
N PRO A 107 -2.55 7.31 -9.31
CA PRO A 107 -2.69 6.71 -7.97
C PRO A 107 -2.72 7.74 -6.84
N CYS A 108 -3.70 7.57 -5.95
CA CYS A 108 -3.97 8.51 -4.88
C CYS A 108 -3.43 8.02 -3.53
N VAL A 109 -2.92 8.94 -2.72
CA VAL A 109 -2.35 8.70 -1.38
C VAL A 109 -2.85 9.76 -0.40
N VAL A 110 -2.65 9.50 0.89
CA VAL A 110 -3.08 10.34 2.03
C VAL A 110 -1.93 10.54 2.99
#